data_AF-A0A357HE81-F1
#
_entry.id   AF-A0A357HE81-F1
#
_cell.length_a   1.000
_cell.length_b   1.000
_cell.length_c   1.000
_cell.angle_alpha   90.00
_cell.angle_beta   90.00
_cell.angle_gamma   90.00
#
_symmetry.space_group_name_H-M   'P 1'
#
loop_
_entity.id
_entity.type
_entity.pdbx_description
1 polymer ?
#
loop_
_entity_poly.entity_id
_entity_poly.type
_entity_poly.pdbx_seq_one_letter_code
_entity_poly.pdbx_strand_id
1 'polypeptide(L)'
;ASMLGAEIIVIGTAKVSSGGKVYNMISGQADINGKIVRADTGEILAVVPQARGKKPHISASTAGINATNEAAGKLGTDIIRQLIEKWSTQQSNFIKVFIVLKNADFMSYMTFESFLKAQTVSGIRNAYAKSLNESVAEFEVEFEGKAQALAMGLSRTSPDGLNFKVTGLSGNRITAEIIQQ
;
A
#
# COMPACT_ATOMS: atom_id res chain seq x y z
N ALA A 1 8.07 -17.49 -15.18
CA ALA A 1 8.52 -16.38 -14.31
C ALA A 1 9.06 -16.86 -12.95
N SER A 2 8.64 -18.02 -12.41
CA SER A 2 9.16 -18.56 -11.14
C SER A 2 10.58 -19.17 -11.19
N MET A 3 11.37 -18.92 -12.25
CA MET A 3 12.72 -19.47 -12.42
C MET A 3 13.85 -18.46 -12.17
N LEU A 4 13.55 -17.22 -11.77
CA LEU A 4 14.56 -16.15 -11.60
C LEU A 4 14.52 -15.44 -10.24
N GLY A 5 13.66 -15.85 -9.29
CA GLY A 5 13.54 -15.16 -8.00
C GLY A 5 13.22 -13.66 -8.12
N ALA A 6 12.69 -13.22 -9.27
CA ALA A 6 12.37 -11.82 -9.51
C ALA A 6 11.11 -11.48 -8.71
N GLU A 7 11.20 -10.50 -7.82
CA GLU A 7 10.05 -10.00 -7.06
C GLU A 7 9.19 -9.05 -7.90
N ILE A 8 9.80 -8.41 -8.89
CA ILE A 8 9.21 -7.35 -9.70
C ILE A 8 9.52 -7.57 -11.18
N ILE A 9 8.51 -7.39 -12.03
CA ILE A 9 8.62 -7.48 -13.49
C ILE A 9 8.26 -6.12 -14.09
N VAL A 10 9.17 -5.59 -14.91
CA VAL A 10 8.91 -4.39 -15.72
C VAL A 10 8.63 -4.83 -17.14
N ILE A 11 7.47 -4.45 -17.67
CA ILE A 11 7.03 -4.81 -19.03
C ILE A 11 6.63 -3.54 -19.76
N GLY A 12 7.10 -3.36 -20.98
CA GLY A 12 6.81 -2.17 -21.77
C GLY A 12 7.05 -2.37 -23.24
N THR A 13 6.62 -1.39 -24.04
CA THR A 13 6.93 -1.32 -25.46
C THR A 13 7.63 -0.02 -25.76
N ALA A 14 8.57 -0.04 -26.71
CA ALA A 14 9.29 1.13 -27.17
C ALA A 14 9.15 1.22 -28.69
N LYS A 15 8.70 2.37 -29.18
CA LYS A 15 8.64 2.70 -30.59
C LYS A 15 9.57 3.88 -30.87
N VAL A 16 10.60 3.65 -31.67
CA VAL A 16 11.51 4.69 -32.14
C VAL A 16 11.15 5.05 -33.56
N SER A 17 11.01 6.33 -33.85
CA SER A 17 10.67 6.85 -35.17
C SER A 17 11.45 8.11 -35.50
N SER A 18 11.54 8.45 -36.79
CA SER A 18 12.05 9.75 -37.20
C SER A 18 10.92 10.78 -37.24
N GLY A 19 11.16 11.93 -36.64
CA GLY A 19 10.32 13.13 -36.75
C GLY A 19 10.57 13.96 -38.00
N GLY A 20 11.35 13.45 -38.96
CA GLY A 20 11.80 14.18 -40.13
C GLY A 20 13.10 14.96 -39.91
N LYS A 21 13.48 15.76 -40.91
CA LYS A 21 14.65 16.65 -40.84
C LYS A 21 14.23 18.02 -40.29
N VAL A 22 15.01 18.50 -39.34
CA VAL A 22 14.97 19.87 -38.82
C VAL A 22 16.28 20.51 -39.22
N TYR A 23 16.24 21.39 -40.23
CA TYR A 23 17.45 21.87 -40.94
C TYR A 23 18.31 20.70 -41.46
N ASN A 24 19.60 20.68 -41.13
CA ASN A 24 20.53 19.62 -41.51
C ASN A 24 20.61 18.47 -40.48
N MET A 25 19.69 18.42 -39.51
CA MET A 25 19.66 17.41 -38.45
C MET A 25 18.40 16.56 -38.56
N ILE A 26 18.51 15.29 -38.16
CA ILE A 26 17.39 14.35 -38.09
C ILE A 26 16.80 14.42 -36.69
N SER A 27 15.49 14.61 -36.59
CA SER A 27 14.79 14.51 -35.31
C SER A 27 14.53 13.04 -35.00
N GLY A 28 15.14 12.50 -33.95
CA GLY A 28 14.74 11.24 -33.35
C GLY A 28 13.52 11.47 -32.46
N GLN A 29 12.57 10.54 -32.49
CA GLN A 29 11.41 10.50 -31.61
C GLN A 29 11.32 9.10 -31.01
N ALA A 30 10.98 9.03 -29.72
CA ALA A 30 10.71 7.77 -29.04
C ALA A 30 9.42 7.90 -28.24
N ASP A 31 8.57 6.88 -28.34
CA ASP A 31 7.38 6.71 -27.53
C ASP A 31 7.50 5.37 -26.80
N ILE A 32 7.52 5.43 -25.47
CA ILE A 32 7.73 4.26 -24.60
C ILE A 32 6.59 4.19 -23.61
N ASN A 33 6.06 3.00 -23.39
CA ASN A 33 5.14 2.72 -22.28
C ASN A 33 5.69 1.60 -21.40
N GLY A 34 5.20 1.53 -20.17
CA GLY A 34 5.67 0.54 -19.22
C GLY A 34 4.70 0.33 -18.08
N LYS A 35 4.70 -0.88 -17.53
CA LYS A 35 4.03 -1.23 -16.29
C LYS A 35 4.95 -2.07 -15.42
N ILE A 36 4.81 -1.89 -14.12
CA ILE A 36 5.49 -2.69 -13.11
C ILE A 36 4.48 -3.64 -12.48
N VAL A 37 4.83 -4.91 -12.42
CA VAL A 37 3.99 -6.00 -11.91
C VAL A 37 4.76 -6.77 -10.85
N ARG A 38 4.11 -7.09 -9.73
CA ARG A 38 4.68 -7.99 -8.73
C ARG A 38 4.60 -9.43 -9.22
N ALA A 39 5.71 -10.16 -9.17
CA ALA A 39 5.83 -11.46 -9.83
C ALA A 39 5.05 -12.59 -9.14
N ASP A 40 4.82 -12.46 -7.83
CA ASP A 40 4.12 -13.44 -6.98
C ASP A 40 2.59 -13.30 -7.05
N THR A 41 2.07 -12.07 -7.03
CA THR A 41 0.63 -11.78 -6.98
C THR A 41 0.04 -11.36 -8.32
N GLY A 42 0.88 -10.94 -9.27
CA GLY A 42 0.43 -10.30 -10.51
C GLY A 42 -0.12 -8.88 -10.31
N GLU A 43 0.03 -8.29 -9.12
CA GLU A 43 -0.44 -6.93 -8.83
C GLU A 43 0.33 -5.89 -9.67
N ILE A 44 -0.41 -4.97 -10.28
CA ILE A 44 0.18 -3.84 -11.01
C ILE A 44 0.53 -2.71 -10.01
N LEU A 45 1.82 -2.44 -9.87
CA LEU A 45 2.34 -1.45 -8.93
C LEU A 45 2.35 -0.04 -9.54
N ALA A 46 2.71 0.09 -10.82
CA ALA A 46 2.75 1.36 -11.53
C ALA A 46 2.46 1.16 -13.01
N VAL A 47 1.86 2.17 -13.65
CA VAL A 47 1.62 2.20 -15.10
C VAL A 47 1.98 3.57 -15.64
N VAL A 48 2.87 3.60 -16.61
CA VAL A 48 3.15 4.78 -17.43
C VAL A 48 2.62 4.48 -18.83
N PRO A 49 1.45 5.05 -19.19
CA PRO A 49 0.82 4.74 -20.47
C PRO A 49 1.65 5.25 -21.64
N GLN A 50 2.49 6.27 -21.41
CA GLN A 50 3.26 6.91 -22.45
C GLN A 50 4.32 7.87 -21.90
N ALA A 51 5.55 7.75 -22.38
CA ALA A 51 6.66 8.65 -22.12
C ALA A 51 7.35 8.97 -23.45
N ARG A 52 7.53 10.26 -23.73
CA ARG A 52 8.04 10.73 -25.02
C ARG A 52 9.38 11.44 -24.89
N GLY A 53 10.27 11.13 -25.82
CA GLY A 53 11.56 11.80 -25.97
C GLY A 53 11.75 12.28 -27.40
N LYS A 54 12.42 13.42 -27.57
CA LYS A 54 12.66 14.00 -28.89
C LYS A 54 13.98 14.76 -28.89
N LYS A 55 14.95 14.26 -29.66
CA LYS A 55 16.27 14.86 -29.77
C LYS A 55 16.73 14.95 -31.23
N PRO A 56 17.18 16.13 -31.69
CA PRO A 56 17.79 16.27 -33.00
C PRO A 56 19.26 15.83 -32.95
N HIS A 57 19.73 15.20 -34.03
CA HIS A 57 21.16 14.93 -34.25
C HIS A 57 21.44 14.80 -35.76
N ILE A 58 22.67 15.06 -36.19
CA ILE A 58 23.10 14.87 -37.59
C ILE A 58 23.00 13.40 -38.07
N SER A 59 22.98 12.46 -37.12
CA SER A 59 22.90 11.01 -37.37
C SER A 59 21.56 10.50 -36.87
N ALA A 60 20.84 9.77 -37.72
CA ALA A 60 19.54 9.20 -37.38
C ALA A 60 19.61 8.25 -36.18
N SER A 61 20.68 7.43 -36.12
CA SER A 61 20.89 6.47 -35.04
C SER A 61 21.10 7.20 -33.71
N THR A 62 22.00 8.19 -33.68
CA THR A 62 22.26 8.98 -32.47
C THR A 62 21.04 9.78 -32.04
N ALA A 63 20.27 10.32 -32.99
CA ALA A 63 19.01 11.02 -32.70
C ALA A 63 17.99 10.07 -32.03
N GLY A 64 17.85 8.85 -32.55
CA GLY A 64 16.98 7.81 -32.00
C GLY A 64 17.41 7.35 -30.61
N ILE A 65 18.70 7.10 -30.38
CA ILE A 65 19.25 6.73 -29.07
C ILE A 65 18.98 7.85 -28.05
N ASN A 66 19.30 9.09 -28.39
CA ASN A 66 19.10 10.23 -27.50
C ASN A 66 17.63 10.45 -27.16
N ALA A 67 16.73 10.29 -28.15
CA ALA A 67 15.29 10.37 -27.92
C ALA A 67 14.80 9.22 -27.02
N THR A 68 15.31 8.00 -27.22
CA THR A 68 14.96 6.84 -26.39
C THR A 68 15.43 7.02 -24.95
N ASN A 69 16.65 7.51 -24.74
CA ASN A 69 17.19 7.79 -23.41
C ASN A 69 16.37 8.85 -22.67
N GLU A 70 15.95 9.91 -23.36
CA GLU A 70 15.09 10.94 -22.77
C GLU A 70 13.71 10.37 -22.40
N ALA A 71 13.10 9.56 -23.27
CA ALA A 71 11.82 8.91 -23.01
C ALA A 71 11.92 7.93 -21.83
N ALA A 72 12.98 7.11 -21.78
CA ALA A 72 13.24 6.16 -20.72
C ALA A 72 13.48 6.84 -19.37
N GLY A 73 14.20 7.97 -19.36
CA GLY A 73 14.38 8.79 -18.17
C GLY A 73 13.05 9.27 -17.59
N LYS A 74 12.16 9.82 -18.43
CA LYS A 74 10.82 10.25 -18.01
C LYS A 74 9.98 9.07 -17.48
N LEU A 75 10.00 7.95 -18.18
CA LEU A 75 9.31 6.73 -17.75
C LEU A 75 9.80 6.25 -16.38
N GLY A 76 11.12 6.23 -16.16
CA GLY A 76 11.71 5.88 -14.87
C GLY A 76 11.28 6.82 -13.76
N THR A 77 11.32 8.13 -13.98
CA THR A 77 10.87 9.13 -13.00
C THR A 77 9.40 8.97 -12.62
N ASP A 78 8.52 8.75 -13.61
CA ASP A 78 7.09 8.58 -13.36
C ASP A 78 6.78 7.29 -12.61
N ILE A 79 7.46 6.19 -12.95
CA ILE A 79 7.37 4.93 -12.23
C ILE A 79 7.80 5.10 -10.78
N ILE A 80 8.98 5.70 -10.54
CA ILE A 80 9.51 5.89 -9.19
C ILE A 80 8.55 6.75 -8.37
N ARG A 81 8.01 7.84 -8.94
CA ARG A 81 7.01 8.67 -8.28
C ARG A 81 5.76 7.87 -7.89
N GLN A 82 5.19 7.08 -8.81
CA GLN A 82 4.01 6.25 -8.52
C GLN A 82 4.28 5.19 -7.45
N LEU A 83 5.48 4.58 -7.46
CA LEU A 83 5.88 3.62 -6.42
C LEU A 83 6.00 4.30 -5.05
N ILE A 84 6.63 5.48 -4.98
CA ILE A 84 6.73 6.27 -3.74
C ILE A 84 5.33 6.66 -3.24
N GLU A 85 4.43 7.11 -4.11
CA GLU A 85 3.04 7.44 -3.74
C GLU A 85 2.28 6.22 -3.21
N LYS A 86 2.42 5.06 -3.86
CA LYS A 86 1.81 3.80 -3.39
C LYS A 86 2.39 3.35 -2.05
N TRP A 87 3.70 3.42 -1.85
CA TRP A 87 4.31 3.04 -0.58
C TRP A 87 4.05 4.04 0.53
N SER A 88 4.06 5.33 0.24
CA SER A 88 3.67 6.38 1.19
C SER A 88 2.22 6.21 1.63
N THR A 89 1.30 5.89 0.72
CA THR A 89 -0.09 5.58 1.09
C THR A 89 -0.27 4.24 1.82
N GLN A 90 0.63 3.28 1.63
CA GLN A 90 0.63 2.01 2.38
C GLN A 90 1.27 2.13 3.77
N GLN A 91 2.31 2.95 3.94
CA GLN A 91 3.04 3.14 5.19
C GLN A 91 2.45 4.26 6.08
N SER A 92 1.70 5.23 5.51
CA SER A 92 1.23 6.41 6.25
C SER A 92 -0.20 6.32 6.81
N ASN A 93 -0.98 5.29 6.52
CA ASN A 93 -2.36 5.24 6.97
C ASN A 93 -2.49 4.51 8.30
N PHE A 94 -2.01 5.16 9.37
CA PHE A 94 -2.56 4.91 10.70
C PHE A 94 -4.02 5.37 10.66
N ILE A 95 -4.94 4.41 10.59
CA ILE A 95 -6.36 4.69 10.66
C ILE A 95 -6.81 4.62 12.11
N LYS A 96 -7.79 5.47 12.46
CA LYS A 96 -8.51 5.34 13.73
C LYS A 96 -9.56 4.24 13.58
N VAL A 97 -9.41 3.18 14.36
CA VAL A 97 -10.37 2.07 14.43
C VAL A 97 -11.04 2.11 15.80
N PHE A 98 -12.37 2.09 15.80
CA PHE A 98 -13.17 2.01 17.02
C PHE A 98 -13.47 0.55 17.34
N ILE A 99 -13.10 0.10 18.53
CA ILE A 99 -13.42 -1.25 19.02
C ILE A 99 -14.53 -1.13 20.06
N VAL A 100 -15.59 -1.90 19.86
CA VAL A 100 -16.70 -2.05 20.80
C VAL A 100 -16.62 -3.42 21.40
N LEU A 101 -16.36 -3.51 22.70
CA LEU A 101 -16.34 -4.76 23.44
C LEU A 101 -17.64 -4.90 24.24
N LYS A 102 -18.48 -5.84 23.81
CA LYS A 102 -19.75 -6.19 24.49
C LYS A 102 -19.52 -7.17 25.63
N ASN A 103 -20.43 -7.14 26.60
CA ASN A 103 -20.39 -7.94 27.83
C ASN A 103 -19.17 -7.66 28.71
N ALA A 104 -18.63 -6.44 28.64
CA ALA A 104 -17.46 -6.00 29.40
C ALA A 104 -17.86 -5.58 30.82
N ASP A 105 -17.18 -6.12 31.82
CA ASP A 105 -17.13 -5.54 33.16
C ASP A 105 -15.91 -4.63 33.32
N PHE A 106 -15.79 -3.99 34.49
CA PHE A 106 -14.67 -3.08 34.74
C PHE A 106 -13.31 -3.76 34.65
N MET A 107 -13.21 -5.01 35.10
CA MET A 107 -11.97 -5.79 35.01
C MET A 107 -11.60 -6.10 33.56
N SER A 108 -12.56 -6.57 32.77
CA SER A 108 -12.38 -6.86 31.35
C SER A 108 -12.00 -5.61 30.56
N TYR A 109 -12.58 -4.46 30.90
CA TYR A 109 -12.23 -3.16 30.32
C TYR A 109 -10.76 -2.82 30.54
N MET A 110 -10.27 -2.92 31.79
CA MET A 110 -8.86 -2.65 32.11
C MET A 110 -7.89 -3.67 31.49
N THR A 111 -8.27 -4.94 31.49
CA THR A 111 -7.46 -6.01 30.89
C THR A 111 -7.33 -5.83 29.38
N PHE A 112 -8.44 -5.52 28.69
CA PHE A 112 -8.44 -5.28 27.25
C PHE A 112 -7.69 -4.00 26.88
N GLU A 113 -7.80 -2.93 27.68
CA GLU A 113 -7.00 -1.73 27.50
C GLU A 113 -5.49 -2.04 27.57
N SER A 114 -5.07 -2.77 28.60
CA SER A 114 -3.67 -3.14 28.81
C SER A 114 -3.15 -4.01 27.68
N PHE A 115 -3.97 -4.95 27.19
CA PHE A 115 -3.68 -5.79 26.04
C PHE A 115 -3.43 -4.99 24.75
N LEU A 116 -4.29 -4.00 24.46
CA LEU A 116 -4.12 -3.14 23.29
C LEU A 116 -2.89 -2.23 23.43
N LYS A 117 -2.65 -1.68 24.62
CA LYS A 117 -1.48 -0.81 24.90
C LYS A 117 -0.16 -1.55 24.89
N ALA A 118 -0.15 -2.84 25.23
CA ALA A 118 1.03 -3.69 25.14
C ALA A 118 1.49 -3.97 23.69
N GLN A 119 0.75 -3.49 22.68
CA GLN A 119 1.06 -3.65 21.26
C GLN A 119 1.28 -5.12 20.83
N THR A 120 0.61 -6.04 21.53
CA THR A 120 0.66 -7.49 21.25
C THR A 120 0.08 -7.84 19.87
N VAL A 121 -0.83 -7.00 19.37
CA VAL A 121 -1.28 -7.05 17.99
C VAL A 121 -0.39 -6.13 17.14
N SER A 122 0.41 -6.74 16.28
CA SER A 122 1.28 -6.03 15.35
C SER A 122 0.49 -5.02 14.51
N GLY A 123 0.99 -3.80 14.41
CA GLY A 123 0.35 -2.68 13.70
C GLY A 123 -0.44 -1.73 14.63
N ILE A 124 -0.67 -2.07 15.90
CA ILE A 124 -1.20 -1.09 16.87
C ILE A 124 -0.08 -0.13 17.27
N ARG A 125 -0.29 1.17 17.07
CA ARG A 125 0.61 2.23 17.55
C ARG A 125 0.17 2.78 18.89
N ASN A 126 -1.08 3.20 18.97
CA ASN A 126 -1.68 3.78 20.17
C ASN A 126 -3.06 3.18 20.40
N ALA A 127 -3.44 3.05 21.68
CA ALA A 127 -4.76 2.62 22.08
C ALA A 127 -5.28 3.53 23.20
N TYR A 128 -6.52 3.99 23.05
CA TYR A 128 -7.19 4.91 23.95
C TYR A 128 -8.51 4.29 24.41
N ALA A 129 -8.65 4.09 25.71
CA ALA A 129 -9.92 3.69 26.28
C ALA A 129 -10.83 4.93 26.38
N LYS A 130 -12.08 4.81 25.91
CA LYS A 130 -13.02 5.93 25.82
C LYS A 130 -14.03 5.90 26.95
N SER A 131 -14.76 4.80 27.06
CA SER A 131 -15.81 4.65 28.07
C SER A 131 -16.16 3.19 28.30
N LEU A 132 -16.75 2.93 29.46
CA LEU A 132 -17.45 1.68 29.80
C LEU A 132 -18.83 2.07 30.31
N ASN A 133 -19.88 1.74 29.55
CA ASN A 133 -21.28 2.04 29.89
C ASN A 133 -22.14 0.81 29.63
N GLU A 134 -23.03 0.44 30.56
CA GLU A 134 -24.01 -0.64 30.36
C GLU A 134 -23.40 -1.94 29.80
N SER A 135 -22.25 -2.34 30.34
CA SER A 135 -21.46 -3.51 29.90
C SER A 135 -20.94 -3.46 28.46
N VAL A 136 -20.83 -2.25 27.89
CA VAL A 136 -20.20 -1.99 26.60
C VAL A 136 -19.00 -1.06 26.80
N ALA A 137 -17.83 -1.58 26.45
CA ALA A 137 -16.59 -0.83 26.45
C ALA A 137 -16.25 -0.32 25.05
N GLU A 138 -15.80 0.92 24.95
CA GLU A 138 -15.37 1.53 23.69
C GLU A 138 -13.89 1.93 23.75
N PHE A 139 -13.15 1.59 22.70
CA PHE A 139 -11.74 1.90 22.52
C PHE A 139 -11.50 2.53 21.15
N GLU A 140 -10.51 3.41 21.06
CA GLU A 140 -9.98 3.94 19.81
C GLU A 140 -8.53 3.49 19.65
N VAL A 141 -8.22 2.88 18.52
CA VAL A 141 -6.89 2.36 18.21
C VAL A 141 -6.36 3.01 16.95
N GLU A 142 -5.13 3.51 17.02
CA GLU A 142 -4.38 3.92 15.83
C GLU A 142 -3.66 2.70 15.27
N PHE A 143 -4.09 2.26 14.09
CA PHE A 143 -3.65 1.00 13.50
C PHE A 143 -3.03 1.20 12.12
N GLU A 144 -1.84 0.64 11.90
CA GLU A 144 -1.14 0.60 10.62
C GLU A 144 -1.82 -0.40 9.67
N GLY A 145 -2.63 0.11 8.75
CA GLY A 145 -3.29 -0.71 7.73
C GLY A 145 -4.82 -0.57 7.72
N LYS A 146 -5.53 -1.67 7.48
CA LYS A 146 -7.01 -1.68 7.38
C LYS A 146 -7.63 -2.30 8.64
N ALA A 147 -8.84 -1.87 8.99
CA ALA A 147 -9.57 -2.37 10.16
C ALA A 147 -9.78 -3.90 10.11
N GLN A 148 -9.86 -4.48 8.91
CA GLN A 148 -9.93 -5.93 8.72
C GLN A 148 -8.67 -6.66 9.21
N ALA A 149 -7.48 -6.09 9.01
CA ALA A 149 -6.23 -6.69 9.48
C ALA A 149 -6.16 -6.65 11.01
N LEU A 150 -6.59 -5.54 11.64
CA LEU A 150 -6.74 -5.45 13.08
C LEU A 150 -7.75 -6.49 13.62
N ALA A 151 -8.91 -6.62 12.98
CA ALA A 151 -9.91 -7.64 13.35
C ALA A 151 -9.35 -9.08 13.29
N MET A 152 -8.56 -9.38 12.26
CA MET A 152 -7.87 -10.67 12.15
C MET A 152 -6.81 -10.87 13.23
N GLY A 153 -6.04 -9.82 13.55
CA GLY A 153 -5.07 -9.84 14.65
C GLY A 153 -5.73 -10.11 16.00
N LEU A 154 -6.78 -9.36 16.32
CA LEU A 154 -7.58 -9.56 17.52
C LEU A 154 -8.23 -10.95 17.60
N SER A 155 -8.54 -11.57 16.47
CA SER A 155 -9.11 -12.93 16.45
C SER A 155 -8.06 -14.03 16.67
N ARG A 156 -6.76 -13.71 16.54
CA ARG A 156 -5.64 -14.64 16.69
C ARG A 156 -4.90 -14.48 18.01
N THR A 157 -5.15 -13.37 18.71
CA THR A 157 -4.44 -13.00 19.92
C THR A 157 -5.45 -12.65 21.00
N SER A 158 -5.43 -13.38 22.11
CA SER A 158 -6.26 -13.14 23.29
C SER A 158 -5.37 -12.79 24.48
N PRO A 159 -5.74 -11.81 25.32
CA PRO A 159 -5.04 -11.58 26.58
C PRO A 159 -5.21 -12.75 27.54
N ASP A 160 -4.19 -12.99 28.36
CA ASP A 160 -4.28 -13.95 29.45
C ASP A 160 -5.41 -13.54 30.40
N GLY A 161 -6.30 -14.50 30.71
CA GLY A 161 -7.43 -14.29 31.61
C GLY A 161 -8.66 -13.60 30.99
N LEU A 162 -8.67 -13.33 29.68
CA LEU A 162 -9.84 -12.75 29.00
C LEU A 162 -10.09 -13.41 27.64
N ASN A 163 -11.24 -14.08 27.51
CA ASN A 163 -11.69 -14.66 26.24
C ASN A 163 -12.70 -13.75 25.55
N PHE A 164 -12.45 -13.44 24.28
CA PHE A 164 -13.38 -12.67 23.45
C PHE A 164 -13.36 -13.17 22.01
N LYS A 165 -14.41 -12.86 21.26
CA LYS A 165 -14.49 -13.10 19.80
C LYS A 165 -14.80 -11.80 19.09
N VAL A 166 -14.23 -11.64 17.89
CA VAL A 166 -14.67 -10.59 16.96
C VAL A 166 -15.98 -11.05 16.32
N THR A 167 -17.04 -10.26 16.45
CA THR A 167 -18.40 -10.59 15.98
C THR A 167 -18.85 -9.73 14.80
N GLY A 168 -18.19 -8.59 14.55
CA GLY A 168 -18.56 -7.72 13.44
C GLY A 168 -17.46 -6.75 13.03
N LEU A 169 -17.50 -6.36 11.75
CA LEU A 169 -16.64 -5.34 11.15
C LEU A 169 -17.51 -4.47 10.24
N SER A 170 -17.57 -3.16 10.51
CA SER A 170 -18.30 -2.19 9.70
C SER A 170 -17.45 -0.93 9.53
N GLY A 171 -16.88 -0.74 8.33
CA GLY A 171 -15.92 0.33 8.08
C GLY A 171 -14.72 0.25 9.04
N ASN A 172 -14.50 1.32 9.80
CA ASN A 172 -13.47 1.38 10.84
C ASN A 172 -14.00 1.07 12.25
N ARG A 173 -15.12 0.34 12.37
CA ARG A 173 -15.65 -0.12 13.66
C ARG A 173 -15.59 -1.64 13.74
N ILE A 174 -14.94 -2.16 14.77
CA ILE A 174 -14.87 -3.58 15.10
C ILE A 174 -15.77 -3.82 16.31
N THR A 175 -16.62 -4.83 16.23
CA THR A 175 -17.39 -5.31 17.38
C THR A 175 -16.80 -6.62 17.84
N ALA A 176 -16.50 -6.70 19.13
CA ALA A 176 -16.07 -7.88 19.83
C ALA A 176 -17.02 -8.16 20.99
N GLU A 177 -17.06 -9.40 21.43
CA GLU A 177 -17.90 -9.84 22.54
C GLU A 177 -17.09 -10.77 23.45
N ILE A 178 -17.16 -10.51 24.75
CA ILE A 178 -16.56 -11.39 25.76
C ILE A 178 -17.35 -12.69 25.82
N ILE A 179 -16.62 -13.80 25.80
CA ILE A 179 -17.19 -15.14 25.98
C ILE A 179 -16.91 -15.52 27.44
N GLN A 180 -17.97 -15.60 28.25
CA GLN A 180 -17.84 -16.19 29.59
C GLN A 180 -17.47 -17.66 29.45
N GLN A 181 -16.40 -18.07 30.12
CA GLN A 181 -16.11 -19.50 30.34
C GLN A 181 -17.04 -20.05 31.42
#